data_AF-A0A9E3BQS3-F1
#
_entry.id   AF-A0A9E3BQS3-F1
#
_cell.length_a   1.000
_cell.length_b   1.000
_cell.length_c   1.000
_cell.angle_alpha   90.00
_cell.angle_beta   90.00
_cell.angle_gamma   90.00
#
_symmetry.space_group_name_H-M   'P 1'
#
loop_
_entity.id
_entity.type
_entity.pdbx_description
1 polymer ?
#
loop_
_entity_poly.entity_id
_entity_poly.type
_entity_poly.pdbx_seq_one_letter_code
_entity_poly.pdbx_strand_id
1 'polypeptide(L)' 'MRKTTSIIVGAGHAGLAMSRCLAERGIDHVLLERGTVANSWRTERWDSLRLLTPNWQSRLP' A
#
# COMPACT_ATOMS: atom_id res chain seq x y z
N MET A 1 -4.85 22.49 -10.19
CA MET A 1 -4.21 21.17 -10.15
C MET A 1 -3.55 21.00 -8.79
N ARG A 2 -3.77 19.88 -8.09
CA ARG A 2 -3.07 19.60 -6.82
C ARG A 2 -1.59 19.36 -7.12
N LYS A 3 -0.69 20.12 -6.50
CA LYS A 3 0.75 19.90 -6.57
C LYS A 3 1.14 18.96 -5.44
N THR A 4 2.00 18.00 -5.73
CA THR A 4 2.53 17.06 -4.73
C THR A 4 4.00 16.79 -5.01
N THR A 5 4.77 16.49 -3.96
CA THR A 5 6.23 16.31 -4.05
C THR A 5 6.61 14.92 -4.54
N SER A 6 5.75 13.92 -4.28
CA SER A 6 6.05 12.53 -4.62
C SER A 6 4.80 11.79 -5.09
N ILE A 7 5.00 10.89 -6.05
CA ILE A 7 3.96 10.00 -6.56
C ILE A 7 4.39 8.57 -6.26
N ILE A 8 3.51 7.82 -5.60
CA ILE A 8 3.65 6.39 -5.40
C ILE A 8 2.74 5.69 -6.41
N VAL A 9 3.33 4.81 -7.22
CA VAL A 9 2.58 3.99 -8.18
C VAL A 9 2.28 2.63 -7.55
N GLY A 10 1.00 2.34 -7.38
CA GLY A 10 0.45 1.16 -6.72
C GLY A 10 0.04 1.43 -5.26
N ALA A 11 -1.19 1.05 -4.90
CA ALA A 11 -1.72 1.08 -3.53
C ALA A 11 -1.81 -0.34 -2.93
N GLY A 12 -0.83 -1.20 -3.24
CA GLY A 12 -0.59 -2.45 -2.53
C GLY A 12 0.17 -2.25 -1.21
N HIS A 13 0.61 -3.35 -0.60
CA HIS A 13 1.32 -3.33 0.70
C HIS A 13 2.52 -2.37 0.75
N ALA A 14 3.37 -2.36 -0.28
CA ALA A 14 4.56 -1.52 -0.35
C ALA A 14 4.20 -0.04 -0.53
N GLY A 15 3.19 0.27 -1.35
CA GLY A 15 2.74 1.64 -1.56
C GLY A 15 2.10 2.24 -0.31
N LEU A 16 1.28 1.46 0.40
CA LEU A 16 0.69 1.87 1.67
C LEU A 16 1.74 2.05 2.77
N ALA A 17 2.71 1.14 2.89
CA ALA A 17 3.82 1.29 3.83
C ALA A 17 4.65 2.55 3.53
N MET A 18 4.96 2.80 2.26
CA MET A 18 5.69 4.01 1.87
C MET A 18 4.87 5.27 2.14
N SER A 19 3.56 5.25 1.89
CA SER A 19 2.66 6.35 2.20
C SER A 19 2.74 6.74 3.67
N ARG A 20 2.69 5.74 4.57
CA ARG A 20 2.82 5.96 6.01
C ARG A 20 4.16 6.58 6.38
N CYS A 21 5.26 6.03 5.87
CA CYS A 21 6.61 6.58 6.11
C CYS A 21 6.77 8.03 5.61
N LEU A 22 6.18 8.38 4.46
CA LEU A 22 6.23 9.75 3.94
C LEU A 22 5.35 10.69 4.76
N ALA A 23 4.17 10.24 5.20
CA ALA A 23 3.28 10.99 6.06
C ALA A 23 3.93 11.32 7.42
N GLU A 24 4.62 10.37 8.04
CA GLU A 24 5.37 10.58 9.29
C GLU A 24 6.51 11.60 9.14
N ARG A 25 7.03 11.78 7.92
CA ARG A 25 8.08 12.76 7.60
C ARG A 25 7.53 14.09 7.09
N GLY A 26 6.20 14.26 7.03
CA GLY A 26 5.56 15.48 6.54
C GLY A 26 5.74 15.71 5.03
N ILE A 27 6.01 14.66 4.25
CA ILE A 27 6.20 14.77 2.80
C ILE A 27 4.85 14.55 2.11
N ASP A 28 4.35 15.58 1.42
CA ASP A 28 3.13 15.47 0.62
C ASP A 28 3.32 14.51 -0.56
N HIS A 29 2.36 13.61 -0.72
CA HIS A 29 2.38 12.60 -1.77
C HIS A 29 0.97 12.20 -2.21
N VAL A 30 0.91 11.43 -3.29
CA VAL A 30 -0.31 10.79 -3.79
C VAL A 30 -0.02 9.34 -4.21
N LEU A 31 -1.00 8.46 -4.02
CA LEU A 31 -0.95 7.07 -4.48
C LEU A 31 -1.85 6.95 -5.70
N LEU A 32 -1.34 6.31 -6.75
CA LEU A 32 -2.09 5.99 -7.95
C LEU A 32 -2.22 4.47 -8.05
N GLU A 33 -3.46 3.97 -7.97
CA GLU A 33 -3.77 2.55 -8.11
C GLU A 33 -4.72 2.37 -9.29
N ARG A 34 -4.50 1.30 -10.06
CA ARG A 34 -5.33 0.96 -11.21
C ARG A 34 -6.70 0.42 -10.78
N GLY A 35 -6.72 -0.37 -9.71
CA GLY A 35 -7.95 -0.94 -9.15
C GLY A 35 -8.38 -0.26 -7.85
N THR A 36 -8.80 -1.07 -6.89
CA THR A 36 -9.08 -0.62 -5.52
C THR A 36 -7.83 -0.68 -4.64
N VAL A 37 -7.83 0.00 -3.48
CA VAL A 37 -6.73 -0.11 -2.52
C VAL A 37 -6.49 -1.59 -2.17
N ALA A 38 -5.23 -2.03 -2.29
CA ALA A 38 -4.83 -3.43 -2.16
C ALA A 38 -5.55 -4.39 -3.12
N ASN A 39 -5.85 -3.97 -4.36
CA ASN A 39 -6.64 -4.72 -5.35
C ASN A 39 -6.26 -6.20 -5.45
N SER A 40 -4.97 -6.48 -5.64
CA SER A 40 -4.49 -7.84 -5.80
C SER A 40 -4.76 -8.73 -4.60
N TRP A 41 -4.79 -8.18 -3.38
CA TRP A 41 -5.12 -8.93 -2.17
C TRP A 41 -6.63 -9.10 -1.96
N ARG A 42 -7.42 -8.09 -2.33
CA ARG A 42 -8.87 -8.08 -2.11
C ARG A 42 -9.65 -8.85 -3.18
N THR A 43 -9.13 -8.93 -4.41
CA THR A 43 -9.90 -9.38 -5.58
C THR A 43 -9.18 -10.42 -6.44
N GLU A 44 -7.86 -10.54 -6.33
CA GLU A 44 -7.05 -11.43 -7.19
C GLU A 44 -6.38 -12.56 -6.39
N ARG A 45 -6.85 -12.86 -5.17
CA ARG A 45 -6.41 -14.02 -4.37
C ARG A 45 -7.52 -15.04 -4.25
N TRP A 46 -7.11 -16.30 -4.09
CA TRP A 46 -8.01 -17.40 -3.80
C TRP A 46 -8.55 -17.30 -2.37
N ASP A 47 -9.80 -17.70 -2.15
CA ASP A 47 -10.44 -17.69 -0.82
C ASP A 47 -9.68 -18.57 0.20
N SER A 48 -9.01 -19.61 -0.29
CA SER A 48 -8.19 -20.52 0.51
C SER A 48 -6.79 -20.01 0.83
N LEU A 49 -6.37 -18.84 0.29
CA LEU A 49 -5.06 -18.28 0.55
C LEU A 49 -4.84 -18.09 2.05
N ARG A 50 -3.69 -18.54 2.54
CA ARG A 50 -3.17 -18.25 3.88
C ARG A 50 -1.73 -17.76 3.75
N LEU A 51 -1.33 -16.84 4.63
CA LEU A 51 0.06 -16.40 4.71
C LEU A 51 0.90 -17.52 5.34
N LEU A 52 2.12 -17.69 4.82
CA LEU A 52 3.09 -18.66 5.35
C LEU A 52 3.92 -18.09 6.50
N THR A 53 3.79 -16.79 6.75
CA THR A 53 4.46 -16.05 7.82
C THR A 53 3.48 -15.74 8.94
N PRO A 54 3.90 -15.81 10.22
CA PRO A 54 3.08 -15.35 11.33
C PRO A 54 2.67 -13.88 11.18
N ASN A 55 1.50 -13.52 11.70
CA ASN A 55 0.95 -12.16 11.60
C ASN A 55 1.89 -11.10 12.17
N TRP A 56 2.63 -11.41 13.24
CA TRP A 56 3.58 -10.48 13.85
C TRP A 56 4.76 -10.14 12.92
N GLN A 57 5.13 -11.05 12.01
CA GLN A 57 6.20 -10.83 11.03
C GLN A 57 5.71 -10.11 9.76
N SER A 58 4.40 -10.05 9.54
CA SER A 58 3.78 -9.46 8.35
C SER A 58 3.25 -8.04 8.58
N ARG A 59 3.64 -7.40 9.69
CA ARG A 59 3.22 -6.04 10.03
C ARG A 59 3.84 -5.02 9.08
N LEU A 60 3.06 -4.00 8.73
CA LEU A 60 3.52 -2.82 8.00
C LEU A 60 3.71 -1.65 8.98
N PRO A 61 4.59 -0.68 8.65
CA PRO A 61 4.71 0.57 9.39
C PRO A 61 3.41 1.38 9.38
#